data_AF-A0A5D3B1L7-F1
#
_entry.id   AF-A0A5D3B1L7-F1
#
_cell.length_a   1.000
_cell.length_b   1.000
_cell.length_c   1.000
_cell.angle_alpha   90.00
_cell.angle_beta   90.00
_cell.angle_gamma   90.00
#
_symmetry.space_group_name_H-M   'P 1'
#
loop_
_entity.id
_entity.type
_entity.pdbx_description
1 polymer ?
#
loop_
_entity_poly.entity_id
_entity_poly.type
_entity_poly.pdbx_seq_one_letter_code
_entity_poly.pdbx_strand_id
1 'polypeptide(L)'
;MPTADSSNYAAVAKHDDEAASHTHPEADEADLRVSVRALRIAAAVERSKTEYKPEHAYTERKWLKPDAYSKHPPASKSQVDRQRLEYAASSLYFSDPPDYSGALELVLLKFDSSPKAKPLGGLSRELLDIGLNASIKCGDKEKALLLANSSKSIWKGQFAGVAAIAADAYMSALHYHEAVKPLLMTLAAFGIHYPIISRLSQALQKILEDRAVIRPATNRLHVMVNRAMFHRKATFERPIFREEADPASKSDTASDQPAIDEGIARDPLDTEAVALELEMDAETKAALKACWKRMAKGLEVEMEPDKSVKEL
;
A
#
# COMPACT_ATOMS: atom_id res chain seq x y z
N MET A 1 37.59 -38.66 -2.42
CA MET A 1 36.90 -38.14 -1.23
C MET A 1 35.42 -38.47 -1.37
N PRO A 2 34.77 -39.08 -0.37
CA PRO A 2 33.32 -39.26 -0.39
C PRO A 2 32.63 -37.90 -0.45
N THR A 3 31.59 -37.76 -1.27
CA THR A 3 30.77 -36.54 -1.36
C THR A 3 30.03 -36.33 -0.06
N ALA A 4 30.14 -35.14 0.52
CA ALA A 4 29.49 -34.81 1.79
C ALA A 4 27.96 -34.71 1.60
N ASP A 5 27.21 -35.38 2.46
CA ASP A 5 25.76 -35.25 2.58
C ASP A 5 25.36 -35.06 4.05
N SER A 6 24.08 -34.81 4.30
CA SER A 6 23.58 -34.58 5.67
C SER A 6 23.75 -35.77 6.61
N SER A 7 24.00 -36.98 6.08
CA SER A 7 24.14 -38.21 6.86
C SER A 7 25.60 -38.52 7.21
N ASN A 8 26.57 -37.98 6.46
CA ASN A 8 28.00 -38.30 6.64
C ASN A 8 28.87 -37.09 7.07
N TYR A 9 28.28 -35.91 7.24
CA TYR A 9 28.98 -34.66 7.56
C TYR A 9 29.92 -34.77 8.77
N ALA A 10 29.48 -35.43 9.85
CA ALA A 10 30.30 -35.59 11.06
C ALA A 10 31.54 -36.48 10.83
N ALA A 11 31.42 -37.49 9.97
CA ALA A 11 32.53 -38.38 9.63
C ALA A 11 33.56 -37.68 8.71
N VAL A 12 33.07 -36.90 7.73
CA VAL A 12 33.92 -36.09 6.85
C VAL A 12 34.67 -35.02 7.66
N ALA A 13 33.98 -34.34 8.58
CA ALA A 13 34.59 -33.34 9.46
C ALA A 13 35.72 -33.92 10.33
N LYS A 14 35.53 -35.13 10.85
CA LYS A 14 36.54 -35.80 11.68
C LYS A 14 37.76 -36.24 10.87
N HIS A 15 37.54 -36.74 9.65
CA HIS A 15 38.62 -37.09 8.72
C HIS A 15 39.44 -35.85 8.31
N ASP A 16 38.78 -34.70 8.13
CA ASP A 16 39.46 -33.43 7.84
C ASP A 16 40.30 -32.93 9.04
N ASP A 17 39.81 -33.11 10.28
CA ASP A 17 40.56 -32.78 11.50
C ASP A 17 41.82 -33.65 11.64
N GLU A 18 41.69 -34.96 11.38
CA GLU A 18 42.81 -35.90 11.45
C GLU A 18 43.86 -35.60 10.38
N ALA A 19 43.45 -35.28 9.15
CA ALA A 19 44.36 -34.89 8.07
C ALA A 19 45.11 -33.57 8.35
N ALA A 20 44.46 -32.57 8.95
CA ALA A 20 45.07 -31.28 9.26
C ALA A 20 46.07 -31.36 10.44
N SER A 21 45.81 -32.23 11.41
CA SER A 21 46.67 -32.46 12.58
C SER A 21 48.05 -33.04 12.20
N HIS A 22 48.12 -33.82 11.11
CA HIS A 22 49.38 -34.44 10.67
C HIS A 22 50.36 -33.48 9.97
N THR A 23 49.94 -32.26 9.62
CA THR A 23 50.77 -31.28 8.87
C THR A 23 51.56 -30.30 9.74
N HIS A 24 51.31 -30.21 11.05
CA HIS A 24 52.02 -29.31 11.96
C HIS A 24 52.28 -29.96 13.33
N PRO A 25 53.44 -30.60 13.55
CA PRO A 25 53.71 -31.34 14.78
C PRO A 25 54.26 -30.49 15.96
N GLU A 26 54.55 -29.20 15.78
CA GLU A 26 55.26 -28.39 16.80
C GLU A 26 54.64 -26.98 17.01
N ALA A 27 53.36 -26.91 17.36
CA ALA A 27 52.76 -25.67 17.88
C ALA A 27 51.94 -25.97 19.15
N ASP A 28 51.84 -24.99 20.06
CA ASP A 28 51.05 -25.13 21.29
C ASP A 28 49.60 -25.53 20.97
N GLU A 29 49.00 -26.41 21.79
CA GLU A 29 47.66 -27.01 21.54
C GLU A 29 46.57 -25.97 21.24
N ALA A 30 46.68 -24.76 21.80
CA ALA A 30 45.73 -23.67 21.55
C ALA A 30 45.88 -23.06 20.15
N ASP A 31 47.11 -22.85 19.68
CA ASP A 31 47.42 -22.30 18.35
C ASP A 31 47.20 -23.34 17.24
N LEU A 32 47.39 -24.63 17.54
CA LEU A 32 46.97 -25.73 16.66
C LEU A 32 45.45 -25.77 16.46
N ARG A 33 44.65 -25.58 17.51
CA ARG A 33 43.19 -25.57 17.37
C ARG A 33 42.66 -24.39 16.54
N VAL A 34 43.28 -23.22 16.68
CA VAL A 34 42.92 -22.03 15.89
C VAL A 34 43.32 -22.20 14.42
N SER A 35 44.51 -22.75 14.15
CA SER A 35 45.00 -23.00 12.79
C SER A 35 44.24 -24.12 12.08
N VAL A 36 43.92 -25.23 12.76
CA VAL A 36 43.10 -26.33 12.22
C VAL A 36 41.69 -25.85 11.90
N ARG A 37 41.08 -25.01 12.75
CA ARG A 37 39.78 -24.39 12.45
C ARG A 37 39.84 -23.49 11.22
N ALA A 38 40.90 -22.68 11.08
CA ALA A 38 41.08 -21.81 9.92
C ALA A 38 41.26 -22.61 8.63
N LEU A 39 42.04 -23.70 8.67
CA LEU A 39 42.23 -24.62 7.54
C LEU A 39 40.93 -25.33 7.16
N ARG A 40 40.10 -25.74 8.15
CA ARG A 40 38.77 -26.29 7.88
C ARG A 40 37.83 -25.31 7.22
N ILE A 41 37.84 -24.05 7.66
CA ILE A 41 37.02 -23.01 7.04
C ILE A 41 37.49 -22.76 5.60
N ALA A 42 38.81 -22.67 5.36
CA ALA A 42 39.35 -22.47 4.03
C ALA A 42 39.04 -23.64 3.09
N ALA A 43 39.19 -24.88 3.55
CA ALA A 43 38.86 -26.08 2.79
C ALA A 43 37.35 -26.18 2.49
N ALA A 44 36.49 -25.81 3.44
CA ALA A 44 35.04 -25.74 3.21
C ALA A 44 34.65 -24.64 2.21
N VAL A 45 35.35 -23.51 2.20
CA VAL A 45 35.14 -22.42 1.23
C VAL A 45 35.59 -22.81 -0.18
N GLU A 46 36.70 -23.53 -0.34
CA GLU A 46 37.11 -24.02 -1.66
C GLU A 46 36.21 -25.16 -2.16
N ARG A 47 35.72 -26.03 -1.27
CA ARG A 47 34.67 -27.01 -1.62
C ARG A 47 33.36 -26.32 -2.02
N SER A 48 32.94 -25.26 -1.33
CA SER A 48 31.71 -24.55 -1.70
C SER A 48 31.82 -23.83 -3.05
N LYS A 49 33.01 -23.44 -3.50
CA LYS A 49 33.19 -22.90 -4.86
C LYS A 49 33.03 -23.94 -5.97
N THR A 50 33.17 -25.23 -5.66
CA THR A 50 33.16 -26.33 -6.65
C THR A 50 31.93 -27.22 -6.55
N GLU A 51 31.34 -27.37 -5.35
CA GLU A 51 30.16 -28.22 -5.10
C GLU A 51 28.83 -27.52 -5.40
N TYR A 52 28.73 -26.20 -5.22
CA TYR A 52 27.54 -25.47 -5.64
C TYR A 52 27.58 -25.27 -7.14
N LYS A 53 26.87 -26.14 -7.88
CA LYS A 53 26.49 -25.80 -9.25
C LYS A 53 25.87 -24.39 -9.24
N PRO A 54 26.11 -23.54 -10.24
CA PRO A 54 25.35 -22.33 -10.44
C PRO A 54 23.94 -22.70 -10.91
N GLU A 55 23.22 -23.46 -10.10
CA GLU A 55 21.78 -23.56 -10.17
C GLU A 55 21.30 -22.19 -9.70
N HIS A 56 21.01 -21.32 -10.66
CA HIS A 56 20.05 -20.26 -10.42
C HIS A 56 18.87 -20.94 -9.74
N ALA A 57 18.70 -20.68 -8.44
CA ALA A 57 17.54 -21.15 -7.71
C ALA A 57 16.33 -20.45 -8.33
N TYR A 58 15.80 -21.08 -9.38
CA TYR A 58 14.58 -20.66 -10.03
C TYR A 58 13.47 -21.08 -9.08
N THR A 59 13.18 -20.22 -8.12
CA THR A 59 11.96 -20.34 -7.33
C THR A 59 10.81 -20.13 -8.29
N GLU A 60 10.23 -21.24 -8.76
CA GLU A 60 9.05 -21.21 -9.59
C GLU A 60 7.99 -20.32 -8.91
N ARG A 61 7.33 -19.46 -9.68
CA ARG A 61 6.28 -18.52 -9.20
C ARG A 61 5.10 -19.20 -8.49
N LYS A 62 5.10 -20.54 -8.37
CA LYS A 62 4.10 -21.39 -7.70
C LYS A 62 4.67 -22.30 -6.61
N TRP A 63 5.90 -22.05 -6.13
CA TRP A 63 6.50 -22.79 -5.00
C TRP A 63 5.56 -22.83 -3.78
N LEU A 64 4.81 -21.75 -3.56
CA LEU A 64 3.74 -21.69 -2.58
C LEU A 64 2.39 -21.95 -3.27
N LYS A 65 1.97 -23.22 -3.28
CA LYS A 65 0.60 -23.58 -3.68
C LYS A 65 -0.36 -23.16 -2.56
N PRO A 66 -1.42 -22.36 -2.83
CA PRO A 66 -2.46 -22.04 -1.84
C PRO A 66 -3.00 -23.31 -1.14
N ASP A 67 -3.12 -24.40 -1.91
CA ASP A 67 -3.43 -25.75 -1.45
C ASP A 67 -2.64 -26.24 -0.23
N ALA A 68 -1.38 -25.82 -0.07
CA ALA A 68 -0.57 -26.27 1.06
C ALA A 68 -1.14 -25.76 2.39
N TYR A 69 -1.70 -24.54 2.41
CA TYR A 69 -2.34 -23.98 3.60
C TYR A 69 -3.78 -24.43 3.77
N SER A 70 -4.50 -24.77 2.69
CA SER A 70 -5.84 -25.35 2.81
C SER A 70 -5.80 -26.80 3.29
N LYS A 71 -4.77 -27.57 2.89
CA LYS A 71 -4.57 -28.98 3.30
C LYS A 71 -3.95 -29.12 4.68
N HIS A 72 -3.09 -28.18 5.09
CA HIS A 72 -2.49 -28.13 6.42
C HIS A 72 -2.62 -26.72 7.01
N PRO A 73 -3.82 -26.33 7.47
CA PRO A 73 -3.99 -25.06 8.13
C PRO A 73 -3.11 -25.03 9.39
N PRO A 74 -2.34 -23.97 9.61
CA PRO A 74 -1.51 -23.87 10.81
C PRO A 74 -2.40 -23.86 12.05
N ALA A 75 -1.97 -24.57 13.10
CA ALA A 75 -2.74 -24.73 14.33
C ALA A 75 -2.98 -23.39 15.05
N SER A 76 -2.14 -22.38 14.80
CA SER A 76 -2.36 -21.02 15.27
C SER A 76 -1.86 -19.99 14.25
N LYS A 77 -2.48 -18.81 14.24
CA LYS A 77 -2.08 -17.66 13.40
C LYS A 77 -0.65 -17.16 13.68
N SER A 78 -0.07 -17.49 14.85
CA SER A 78 1.30 -17.12 15.22
C SER A 78 2.37 -17.97 14.55
N GLN A 79 2.02 -19.16 14.04
CA GLN A 79 2.93 -20.02 13.29
C GLN A 79 3.07 -19.63 11.81
N VAL A 80 2.27 -18.67 11.36
CA VAL A 80 2.28 -18.20 9.97
C VAL A 80 3.44 -17.22 9.76
N ASP A 81 4.48 -17.70 9.07
CA ASP A 81 5.61 -16.87 8.64
C ASP A 81 5.10 -15.70 7.80
N ARG A 82 5.25 -14.48 8.33
CA ARG A 82 4.76 -13.25 7.71
C ARG A 82 5.39 -13.02 6.35
N GLN A 83 6.71 -13.21 6.24
CA GLN A 83 7.46 -12.86 5.04
C GLN A 83 7.13 -13.81 3.90
N ARG A 84 6.96 -15.09 4.21
CA ARG A 84 6.49 -16.09 3.23
C ARG A 84 5.08 -15.79 2.75
N LEU A 85 4.19 -15.40 3.66
CA LEU A 85 2.81 -15.06 3.32
C LEU A 85 2.72 -13.80 2.45
N GLU A 86 3.48 -12.76 2.79
CA GLU A 86 3.65 -11.55 1.96
C GLU A 86 4.14 -11.88 0.55
N TYR A 87 5.20 -12.66 0.44
CA TYR A 87 5.75 -13.07 -0.84
C TYR A 87 4.74 -13.86 -1.68
N ALA A 88 4.04 -14.83 -1.07
CA ALA A 88 3.06 -15.65 -1.77
C ALA A 88 1.83 -14.85 -2.20
N ALA A 89 1.25 -14.05 -1.31
CA ALA A 89 0.10 -13.20 -1.62
C ALA A 89 0.45 -12.19 -2.73
N SER A 90 1.64 -11.58 -2.67
CA SER A 90 2.13 -10.68 -3.73
C SER A 90 2.32 -11.41 -5.06
N SER A 91 2.88 -12.62 -5.03
CA SER A 91 3.12 -13.42 -6.24
C SER A 91 1.83 -13.78 -6.96
N LEU A 92 0.76 -14.10 -6.22
CA LEU A 92 -0.57 -14.36 -6.78
C LEU A 92 -1.25 -13.06 -7.25
N TYR A 93 -1.09 -11.97 -6.51
CA TYR A 93 -1.68 -10.67 -6.87
C TYR A 93 -1.10 -10.10 -8.17
N PHE A 94 0.20 -10.28 -8.40
CA PHE A 94 0.92 -9.81 -9.60
C PHE A 94 1.16 -10.91 -10.65
N SER A 95 0.51 -12.07 -10.53
CA SER A 95 0.64 -13.12 -11.55
C SER A 95 -0.03 -12.73 -12.86
N ASP A 96 0.29 -13.46 -13.93
CA ASP A 96 -0.34 -13.31 -15.24
C ASP A 96 -0.95 -14.66 -15.66
N PRO A 97 -2.28 -14.83 -15.65
CA PRO A 97 -3.28 -13.87 -15.14
C PRO A 97 -3.23 -13.73 -13.59
N PRO A 98 -3.73 -12.62 -13.01
CA PRO A 98 -3.78 -12.44 -11.56
C PRO A 98 -4.74 -13.41 -10.84
N ASP A 99 -4.33 -13.94 -9.69
CA ASP A 99 -5.20 -14.75 -8.81
C ASP A 99 -5.56 -13.97 -7.52
N TYR A 100 -6.57 -13.10 -7.63
CA TYR A 100 -7.05 -12.29 -6.51
C TYR A 100 -7.73 -13.12 -5.42
N SER A 101 -8.42 -14.21 -5.79
CA SER A 101 -9.05 -15.13 -4.84
C SER A 101 -8.01 -15.77 -3.92
N GLY A 102 -6.98 -16.37 -4.49
CA GLY A 102 -5.91 -17.01 -3.72
C GLY A 102 -5.13 -16.00 -2.89
N ALA A 103 -4.83 -14.82 -3.45
CA ALA A 103 -4.18 -13.74 -2.70
C ALA A 103 -5.01 -13.31 -1.47
N LEU A 104 -6.33 -13.15 -1.63
CA LEU A 104 -7.23 -12.79 -0.54
C LEU A 104 -7.29 -13.87 0.54
N GLU A 105 -7.40 -15.15 0.15
CA GLU A 105 -7.41 -16.27 1.10
C GLU A 105 -6.14 -16.30 1.96
N LEU A 106 -4.97 -16.09 1.36
CA LEU A 106 -3.70 -16.02 2.10
C LEU A 106 -3.69 -14.85 3.09
N VAL A 107 -4.16 -13.66 2.69
CA VAL A 107 -4.25 -12.51 3.59
C VAL A 107 -5.15 -12.83 4.79
N LEU A 108 -6.33 -13.42 4.53
CA LEU A 108 -7.30 -13.74 5.58
C LEU A 108 -6.82 -14.81 6.56
N LEU A 109 -5.93 -15.70 6.14
CA LEU A 109 -5.34 -16.73 7.01
C LEU A 109 -4.67 -16.10 8.25
N LYS A 110 -4.07 -14.92 8.07
CA LYS A 110 -3.40 -14.17 9.14
C LYS A 110 -4.29 -13.10 9.78
N PHE A 111 -5.23 -12.55 9.03
CA PHE A 111 -6.09 -11.47 9.49
C PHE A 111 -6.92 -11.88 10.72
N ASP A 112 -6.91 -11.06 11.76
CA ASP A 112 -7.76 -11.20 12.93
C ASP A 112 -8.73 -10.01 13.03
N SER A 113 -10.02 -10.30 12.89
CA SER A 113 -11.11 -9.32 13.03
C SER A 113 -11.58 -9.14 14.48
N SER A 114 -10.96 -9.82 15.45
CA SER A 114 -11.37 -9.72 16.85
C SER A 114 -11.15 -8.31 17.41
N PRO A 115 -11.97 -7.85 18.37
CA PRO A 115 -11.79 -6.54 19.01
C PRO A 115 -10.45 -6.40 19.76
N LYS A 116 -9.79 -7.52 20.06
CA LYS A 116 -8.48 -7.59 20.74
C LYS A 116 -7.32 -7.80 19.77
N ALA A 117 -7.60 -7.76 18.46
CA ALA A 117 -6.60 -7.98 17.44
C ALA A 117 -5.48 -6.93 17.53
N LYS A 118 -4.30 -7.31 17.05
CA LYS A 118 -3.21 -6.36 16.83
C LYS A 118 -3.64 -5.30 15.81
N PRO A 119 -2.99 -4.12 15.76
CA PRO A 119 -3.25 -3.12 14.72
C PRO A 119 -3.31 -3.75 13.32
N LEU A 120 -4.22 -3.27 12.48
CA LEU A 120 -4.47 -3.80 11.12
C LEU A 120 -4.87 -5.29 11.10
N GLY A 121 -5.44 -5.80 12.19
CA GLY A 121 -5.77 -7.23 12.31
C GLY A 121 -4.55 -8.14 12.31
N GLY A 122 -3.37 -7.64 12.71
CA GLY A 122 -2.11 -8.39 12.70
C GLY A 122 -1.44 -8.52 11.32
N LEU A 123 -1.96 -7.81 10.31
CA LEU A 123 -1.37 -7.72 8.97
C LEU A 123 -0.26 -6.66 8.94
N SER A 124 0.65 -6.82 7.99
CA SER A 124 1.47 -5.70 7.51
C SER A 124 0.64 -4.78 6.62
N ARG A 125 1.19 -3.59 6.36
CA ARG A 125 0.56 -2.62 5.45
C ARG A 125 0.39 -3.20 4.06
N GLU A 126 1.40 -3.92 3.57
CA GLU A 126 1.44 -4.52 2.24
C GLU A 126 0.40 -5.63 2.11
N LEU A 127 0.25 -6.50 3.12
CA LEU A 127 -0.81 -7.51 3.12
C LEU A 127 -2.21 -6.90 3.18
N LEU A 128 -2.37 -5.83 3.95
CA LEU A 128 -3.64 -5.11 4.01
C LEU A 128 -3.97 -4.48 2.65
N ASP A 129 -2.99 -3.87 1.98
CA ASP A 129 -3.15 -3.28 0.65
C ASP A 129 -3.54 -4.32 -0.41
N ILE A 130 -2.84 -5.47 -0.44
CA ILE A 130 -3.17 -6.60 -1.30
C ILE A 130 -4.57 -7.13 -0.96
N GLY A 131 -4.89 -7.32 0.32
CA GLY A 131 -6.17 -7.83 0.77
C GLY A 131 -7.34 -6.93 0.36
N LEU A 132 -7.20 -5.62 0.55
CA LEU A 132 -8.22 -4.65 0.14
C LEU A 132 -8.43 -4.70 -1.37
N ASN A 133 -7.38 -4.57 -2.17
CA ASN A 133 -7.50 -4.61 -3.63
C ASN A 133 -8.09 -5.95 -4.11
N ALA A 134 -7.60 -7.07 -3.58
CA ALA A 134 -8.09 -8.40 -3.93
C ALA A 134 -9.57 -8.57 -3.55
N SER A 135 -9.99 -8.12 -2.37
CA SER A 135 -11.41 -8.16 -1.97
C SER A 135 -12.32 -7.36 -2.90
N ILE A 136 -11.89 -6.18 -3.33
CA ILE A 136 -12.61 -5.34 -4.31
C ILE A 136 -12.68 -6.08 -5.66
N LYS A 137 -11.56 -6.61 -6.16
CA LYS A 137 -11.50 -7.32 -7.46
C LYS A 137 -12.33 -8.60 -7.48
N CYS A 138 -12.42 -9.30 -6.35
CA CYS A 138 -13.28 -10.46 -6.18
C CYS A 138 -14.76 -10.11 -5.98
N GLY A 139 -15.10 -8.84 -5.76
CA GLY A 139 -16.45 -8.40 -5.43
C GLY A 139 -16.93 -8.83 -4.02
N ASP A 140 -15.99 -9.21 -3.15
CA ASP A 140 -16.30 -9.66 -1.78
C ASP A 140 -16.46 -8.46 -0.84
N LYS A 141 -17.70 -7.95 -0.79
CA LYS A 141 -18.05 -6.74 -0.04
C LYS A 141 -17.83 -6.87 1.46
N GLU A 142 -18.08 -8.05 2.03
CA GLU A 142 -17.95 -8.27 3.47
C GLU A 142 -16.49 -8.20 3.91
N LYS A 143 -15.60 -8.88 3.18
CA LYS A 143 -14.15 -8.83 3.47
C LYS A 143 -13.57 -7.46 3.20
N ALA A 144 -14.02 -6.79 2.13
CA ALA A 144 -13.61 -5.42 1.82
C ALA A 144 -13.91 -4.47 2.99
N LEU A 145 -15.11 -4.55 3.57
CA LEU A 145 -15.49 -3.77 4.73
C LEU A 145 -14.68 -4.11 5.99
N LEU A 146 -14.48 -5.40 6.26
CA LEU A 146 -13.70 -5.84 7.42
C LEU A 146 -12.25 -5.31 7.37
N LEU A 147 -11.61 -5.46 6.22
CA LEU A 147 -10.25 -4.97 6.00
C LEU A 147 -10.20 -3.43 6.05
N ALA A 148 -11.16 -2.73 5.43
CA ALA A 148 -11.22 -1.27 5.45
C ALA A 148 -11.36 -0.74 6.88
N ASN A 149 -12.25 -1.33 7.69
CA ASN A 149 -12.43 -0.98 9.09
C ASN A 149 -11.17 -1.20 9.93
N SER A 150 -10.37 -2.23 9.63
CA SER A 150 -9.11 -2.49 10.32
C SER A 150 -8.02 -1.44 10.03
N SER A 151 -8.17 -0.68 8.95
CA SER A 151 -7.18 0.30 8.47
C SER A 151 -7.31 1.70 9.09
N LYS A 152 -8.37 1.95 9.89
CA LYS A 152 -8.71 3.27 10.46
C LYS A 152 -7.53 3.97 11.15
N SER A 153 -6.70 3.21 11.87
CA SER A 153 -5.58 3.76 12.66
C SER A 153 -4.46 4.40 11.82
N ILE A 154 -4.38 4.10 10.53
CA ILE A 154 -3.27 4.56 9.66
C ILE A 154 -3.68 5.65 8.66
N TRP A 155 -4.96 6.04 8.61
CA TRP A 155 -5.45 7.05 7.65
C TRP A 155 -4.85 8.45 7.86
N LYS A 156 -4.60 8.85 9.12
CA LYS A 156 -3.91 10.12 9.46
C LYS A 156 -2.40 10.08 9.28
N GLY A 157 -1.85 8.88 9.08
CA GLY A 157 -0.44 8.58 9.26
C GLY A 157 0.38 8.90 8.02
N GLN A 158 1.09 7.89 7.53
CA GLN A 158 2.08 8.03 6.46
C GLN A 158 1.58 7.51 5.09
N PHE A 159 0.35 6.98 5.02
CA PHE A 159 -0.07 6.14 3.91
C PHE A 159 -1.39 6.57 3.28
N ALA A 160 -1.32 7.60 2.42
CA ALA A 160 -2.44 8.06 1.61
C ALA A 160 -3.06 6.97 0.73
N GLY A 161 -2.24 6.05 0.20
CA GLY A 161 -2.68 4.97 -0.68
C GLY A 161 -3.68 4.02 -0.01
N VAL A 162 -3.38 3.55 1.21
CA VAL A 162 -4.26 2.61 1.93
C VAL A 162 -5.60 3.26 2.27
N ALA A 163 -5.61 4.54 2.64
CA ALA A 163 -6.84 5.25 2.92
C ALA A 163 -7.69 5.43 1.64
N ALA A 164 -7.07 5.74 0.50
CA ALA A 164 -7.78 5.80 -0.78
C ALA A 164 -8.38 4.43 -1.17
N ILE A 165 -7.65 3.33 -0.97
CA ILE A 165 -8.14 1.99 -1.27
C ILE A 165 -9.20 1.53 -0.25
N ALA A 166 -9.10 1.93 1.02
CA ALA A 166 -10.16 1.70 2.00
C ALA A 166 -11.46 2.43 1.60
N ALA A 167 -11.34 3.64 1.03
CA ALA A 167 -12.49 4.33 0.44
C ALA A 167 -13.08 3.54 -0.74
N ASP A 168 -12.24 3.03 -1.65
CA ASP A 168 -12.68 2.19 -2.77
C ASP A 168 -13.38 0.91 -2.27
N ALA A 169 -12.90 0.31 -1.17
CA ALA A 169 -13.54 -0.82 -0.51
C ALA A 169 -14.93 -0.46 0.04
N TYR A 170 -15.06 0.66 0.77
CA TYR A 170 -16.36 1.14 1.23
C TYR A 170 -17.33 1.42 0.07
N MET A 171 -16.86 2.06 -1.01
CA MET A 171 -17.67 2.32 -2.20
C MET A 171 -18.10 1.03 -2.90
N SER A 172 -17.22 0.03 -3.03
CA SER A 172 -17.55 -1.28 -3.60
C SER A 172 -18.64 -2.02 -2.80
N ALA A 173 -18.68 -1.77 -1.49
CA ALA A 173 -19.69 -2.30 -0.57
C ALA A 173 -20.93 -1.40 -0.44
N LEU A 174 -21.05 -0.32 -1.24
CA LEU A 174 -22.16 0.65 -1.21
C LEU A 174 -22.24 1.50 0.08
N HIS A 175 -21.17 1.55 0.87
CA HIS A 175 -21.07 2.39 2.07
C HIS A 175 -20.42 3.75 1.74
N TYR A 176 -21.06 4.53 0.87
CA TYR A 176 -20.50 5.80 0.38
C TYR A 176 -20.23 6.83 1.49
N HIS A 177 -21.09 6.89 2.52
CA HIS A 177 -20.88 7.76 3.68
C HIS A 177 -19.58 7.44 4.43
N GLU A 178 -19.26 6.17 4.62
CA GLU A 178 -18.03 5.75 5.28
C GLU A 178 -16.80 5.99 4.40
N ALA A 179 -16.94 5.94 3.06
CA ALA A 179 -15.86 6.22 2.12
C ALA A 179 -15.33 7.66 2.21
N VAL A 180 -16.17 8.63 2.63
CA VAL A 180 -15.77 10.04 2.75
C VAL A 180 -14.70 10.24 3.83
N LYS A 181 -14.77 9.49 4.94
CA LYS A 181 -13.88 9.63 6.10
C LYS A 181 -12.40 9.46 5.75
N PRO A 182 -11.94 8.30 5.22
CA PRO A 182 -10.53 8.12 4.88
C PRO A 182 -10.03 9.11 3.83
N LEU A 183 -10.88 9.54 2.89
CA LEU A 183 -10.54 10.51 1.86
C LEU A 183 -10.27 11.90 2.45
N LEU A 184 -11.17 12.39 3.31
CA LEU A 184 -10.98 13.67 3.99
C LEU A 184 -9.75 13.66 4.90
N MET A 185 -9.54 12.58 5.65
CA MET A 185 -8.38 12.45 6.53
C MET A 185 -7.07 12.50 5.74
N THR A 186 -7.04 11.84 4.58
CA THR A 186 -5.87 11.83 3.70
C THR A 186 -5.63 13.17 3.05
N LEU A 187 -6.66 13.83 2.52
CA LEU A 187 -6.55 15.17 1.93
C LEU A 187 -6.10 16.20 2.98
N ALA A 188 -6.56 16.06 4.23
CA ALA A 188 -6.17 16.92 5.35
C ALA A 188 -4.70 16.74 5.75
N ALA A 189 -4.16 15.51 5.67
CA ALA A 189 -2.77 15.22 6.00
C ALA A 189 -1.81 15.58 4.84
N PHE A 190 -2.02 15.01 3.66
CA PHE A 190 -1.05 15.01 2.56
C PHE A 190 -1.29 16.12 1.53
N GLY A 191 -2.50 16.69 1.49
CA GLY A 191 -2.87 17.71 0.52
C GLY A 191 -3.76 17.19 -0.60
N ILE A 192 -4.11 18.11 -1.49
CA ILE A 192 -5.17 17.89 -2.49
C ILE A 192 -4.57 17.28 -3.75
N HIS A 193 -4.52 15.95 -3.78
CA HIS A 193 -4.05 15.17 -4.93
C HIS A 193 -5.23 14.70 -5.78
N TYR A 194 -5.09 14.79 -7.11
CA TYR A 194 -6.15 14.47 -8.07
C TYR A 194 -6.80 13.08 -7.87
N PRO A 195 -6.05 11.97 -7.72
CA PRO A 195 -6.67 10.65 -7.57
C PRO A 195 -7.53 10.50 -6.31
N ILE A 196 -7.25 11.26 -5.26
CA ILE A 196 -7.96 11.19 -3.98
C ILE A 196 -9.18 12.09 -4.00
N ILE A 197 -9.04 13.33 -4.50
CA ILE A 197 -10.17 14.25 -4.63
C ILE A 197 -11.20 13.76 -5.65
N SER A 198 -10.76 13.05 -6.70
CA SER A 198 -11.67 12.42 -7.66
C SER A 198 -12.52 11.32 -7.01
N ARG A 199 -11.94 10.50 -6.13
CA ARG A 199 -12.72 9.52 -5.33
C ARG A 199 -13.70 10.20 -4.38
N LEU A 200 -13.30 11.31 -3.78
CA LEU A 200 -14.19 12.08 -2.89
C LEU A 200 -15.38 12.64 -3.67
N SER A 201 -15.13 13.20 -4.85
CA SER A 201 -16.19 13.62 -5.78
C SER A 201 -17.17 12.49 -6.06
N GLN A 202 -16.68 11.31 -6.45
CA GLN A 202 -17.52 10.15 -6.75
C GLN A 202 -18.35 9.69 -5.55
N ALA A 203 -17.76 9.62 -4.35
CA ALA A 203 -18.48 9.24 -3.14
C ALA A 203 -19.58 10.24 -2.81
N LEU A 204 -19.30 11.55 -2.90
CA LEU A 204 -20.28 12.61 -2.65
C LEU A 204 -21.41 12.59 -3.69
N GLN A 205 -21.08 12.38 -4.97
CA GLN A 205 -22.07 12.24 -6.03
C GLN A 205 -23.04 11.08 -5.72
N LYS A 206 -22.52 9.92 -5.31
CA LYS A 206 -23.34 8.75 -4.95
C LYS A 206 -24.23 9.00 -3.74
N ILE A 207 -23.78 9.79 -2.77
CA ILE A 207 -24.60 10.22 -1.62
C ILE A 207 -25.71 11.18 -2.07
N LEU A 208 -25.45 12.06 -3.03
CA LEU A 208 -26.42 13.04 -3.53
C LEU A 208 -27.44 12.44 -4.51
N GLU A 209 -27.10 11.33 -5.17
CA GLU A 209 -28.01 10.55 -6.01
C GLU A 209 -29.13 9.89 -5.19
N ASP A 210 -28.94 9.71 -3.88
CA ASP A 210 -29.98 9.29 -2.95
C ASP A 210 -31.03 10.41 -2.74
N ARG A 211 -32.06 10.38 -3.59
CA ARG A 211 -33.15 11.37 -3.64
C ARG A 211 -34.02 11.40 -2.38
N ALA A 212 -33.88 10.46 -1.45
CA ALA A 212 -34.68 10.40 -0.25
C ALA A 212 -34.36 11.53 0.74
N VAL A 213 -33.15 12.10 0.68
CA VAL A 213 -32.70 13.11 1.64
C VAL A 213 -32.05 14.28 0.89
N ILE A 214 -32.59 15.48 1.11
CA ILE A 214 -32.03 16.72 0.56
C ILE A 214 -30.84 17.12 1.43
N ARG A 215 -29.65 17.22 0.82
CA ARG A 215 -28.38 17.51 1.50
C ARG A 215 -27.71 18.75 0.91
N PRO A 216 -28.23 19.96 1.19
CA PRO A 216 -27.75 21.19 0.56
C PRO A 216 -26.27 21.49 0.87
N ALA A 217 -25.82 21.25 2.11
CA ALA A 217 -24.43 21.53 2.49
C ALA A 217 -23.46 20.52 1.83
N THR A 218 -23.86 19.26 1.73
CA THR A 218 -23.13 18.21 1.02
C THR A 218 -23.06 18.50 -0.48
N ASN A 219 -24.15 18.96 -1.09
CA ASN A 219 -24.16 19.38 -2.48
C ASN A 219 -23.19 20.55 -2.72
N ARG A 220 -23.18 21.51 -1.80
CA ARG A 220 -22.22 22.61 -1.80
C ARG A 220 -20.78 22.08 -1.76
N LEU A 221 -20.46 21.20 -0.81
CA LEU A 221 -19.14 20.56 -0.73
C LEU A 221 -18.78 19.86 -2.05
N HIS A 222 -19.69 19.09 -2.64
CA HIS A 222 -19.47 18.37 -3.89
C HIS A 222 -19.10 19.31 -5.05
N VAL A 223 -19.80 20.45 -5.20
CA VAL A 223 -19.45 21.49 -6.19
C VAL A 223 -18.02 22.00 -5.98
N MET A 224 -17.63 22.26 -4.74
CA MET A 224 -16.29 22.75 -4.41
C MET A 224 -15.20 21.71 -4.68
N VAL A 225 -15.47 20.46 -4.33
CA VAL A 225 -14.60 19.32 -4.60
C VAL A 225 -14.41 19.14 -6.11
N ASN A 226 -15.48 19.26 -6.91
CA ASN A 226 -15.39 19.17 -8.37
C ASN A 226 -14.56 20.29 -8.99
N ARG A 227 -14.70 21.52 -8.48
CA ARG A 227 -13.84 22.63 -8.92
C ARG A 227 -12.37 22.32 -8.64
N ALA A 228 -12.04 21.99 -7.39
CA ALA A 228 -10.67 21.66 -7.01
C ALA A 228 -10.12 20.43 -7.77
N MET A 229 -10.95 19.42 -8.05
CA MET A 229 -10.60 18.28 -8.88
C MET A 229 -10.23 18.70 -10.29
N PHE A 230 -11.03 19.57 -10.93
CA PHE A 230 -10.78 20.06 -12.29
C PHE A 230 -9.42 20.77 -12.40
N HIS A 231 -9.12 21.70 -11.49
CA HIS A 231 -7.83 22.39 -11.48
C HIS A 231 -6.64 21.44 -11.28
N ARG A 232 -6.81 20.41 -10.43
CA ARG A 232 -5.73 19.44 -10.16
C ARG A 232 -5.55 18.41 -11.27
N LYS A 233 -6.60 18.14 -12.06
CA LYS A 233 -6.56 17.21 -13.20
C LYS A 233 -5.50 17.64 -14.22
N ALA A 234 -5.54 18.91 -14.63
CA ALA A 234 -4.60 19.46 -15.61
C ALA A 234 -3.13 19.32 -15.17
N THR A 235 -2.84 19.52 -13.88
CA THR A 235 -1.48 19.32 -13.36
C THR A 235 -1.08 17.85 -13.31
N PHE A 236 -2.02 16.96 -12.98
CA PHE A 236 -1.77 15.52 -12.85
C PHE A 236 -1.56 14.83 -14.20
N GLU A 237 -2.30 15.22 -15.23
CA GLU A 237 -2.22 14.64 -16.58
C GLU A 237 -1.01 15.13 -17.38
N ARG A 238 -0.29 16.14 -16.89
CA ARG A 238 0.91 16.66 -17.54
C ARG A 238 2.00 15.58 -17.57
N PRO A 239 2.58 15.25 -18.75
CA PRO A 239 3.68 14.30 -18.84
C PRO A 239 4.86 14.71 -17.97
N ILE A 240 5.45 13.74 -17.26
CA ILE A 240 6.65 13.95 -16.43
C ILE A 240 7.84 14.32 -17.31
N PHE A 241 7.98 13.63 -18.43
CA PHE A 241 8.96 13.93 -19.46
C PHE A 241 8.25 14.63 -20.60
N ARG A 242 8.63 15.89 -20.83
CA ARG A 242 8.25 16.59 -22.06
C ARG A 242 9.20 16.08 -23.14
N GLU A 243 8.67 15.34 -24.11
CA GLU A 243 9.36 15.26 -25.40
C GLU A 243 9.52 16.69 -25.90
N GLU A 244 10.73 17.08 -26.27
CA GLU A 244 11.01 18.43 -26.80
C GLU A 244 10.16 18.66 -28.05
N ALA A 245 9.04 19.36 -27.87
CA ALA A 245 8.19 19.80 -28.96
C ALA A 245 7.87 21.29 -28.79
N ASP A 246 7.93 21.96 -29.93
CA ASP A 246 7.99 23.40 -30.19
C ASP A 246 7.33 24.36 -29.17
N PRO A 247 7.90 25.56 -28.97
CA PRO A 247 7.35 26.63 -28.12
C PRO A 247 6.00 27.21 -28.60
N ALA A 248 5.35 26.59 -29.59
CA ALA A 248 4.09 27.03 -30.18
C ALA A 248 2.83 26.38 -29.59
N SER A 249 2.91 25.29 -28.82
CA SER A 249 1.71 24.70 -28.20
C SER A 249 1.42 25.34 -26.84
N LYS A 250 0.95 26.60 -26.87
CA LYS A 250 0.12 27.09 -25.77
C LYS A 250 -1.17 26.28 -25.81
N SER A 251 -1.27 25.26 -24.97
CA SER A 251 -2.50 24.52 -24.81
C SER A 251 -3.61 25.50 -24.42
N ASP A 252 -4.59 25.67 -25.30
CA ASP A 252 -5.86 26.31 -25.02
C ASP A 252 -6.59 25.53 -23.91
N THR A 253 -6.29 25.83 -22.65
CA THR A 253 -7.02 25.28 -21.48
C THR A 253 -8.29 26.07 -21.15
N ALA A 254 -8.75 26.96 -22.04
CA ALA A 254 -9.86 27.87 -21.78
C ALA A 254 -11.26 27.35 -22.15
N SER A 255 -11.42 26.15 -22.73
CA SER A 255 -12.68 25.78 -23.38
C SER A 255 -13.62 24.82 -22.62
N ASP A 256 -13.16 24.11 -21.59
CA ASP A 256 -13.97 23.05 -20.95
C ASP A 256 -14.08 23.22 -19.43
N GLN A 257 -14.21 24.46 -18.95
CA GLN A 257 -14.71 24.64 -17.58
C GLN A 257 -16.17 24.14 -17.56
N PRO A 258 -16.50 23.11 -16.76
CA PRO A 258 -17.90 22.81 -16.52
C PRO A 258 -18.57 24.09 -16.01
N ALA A 259 -19.81 24.36 -16.43
CA ALA A 259 -20.61 25.46 -15.93
C ALA A 259 -20.87 25.26 -14.43
N ILE A 260 -19.87 25.59 -13.61
CA ILE A 260 -19.94 25.62 -12.17
C ILE A 260 -20.60 26.95 -11.86
N ASP A 261 -21.76 26.90 -11.21
CA ASP A 261 -22.44 28.09 -10.73
C ASP A 261 -21.49 28.89 -9.81
N GLU A 262 -20.93 29.96 -10.35
CA GLU A 262 -19.93 30.79 -9.68
C GLU A 262 -20.51 31.46 -8.42
N GLY A 263 -21.83 31.73 -8.42
CA GLY A 263 -22.52 32.33 -7.29
C GLY A 263 -22.51 31.38 -6.09
N ILE A 264 -22.76 30.09 -6.35
CA ILE A 264 -22.64 29.05 -5.35
C ILE A 264 -21.20 29.05 -4.83
N ALA A 265 -20.17 28.92 -5.67
CA ALA A 265 -18.75 28.86 -5.28
C ALA A 265 -18.24 29.99 -4.34
N ARG A 266 -18.88 31.17 -4.39
CA ARG A 266 -18.76 32.37 -3.54
C ARG A 266 -18.71 32.14 -2.04
N ASP A 267 -19.71 31.40 -1.57
CA ASP A 267 -20.09 31.44 -0.16
C ASP A 267 -19.24 30.50 0.69
N PRO A 268 -18.89 30.90 1.93
CA PRO A 268 -18.10 30.07 2.83
C PRO A 268 -18.80 28.74 3.11
N LEU A 269 -18.06 27.64 3.01
CA LEU A 269 -18.60 26.31 3.30
C LEU A 269 -18.96 26.19 4.79
N ASP A 270 -20.23 25.92 5.10
CA ASP A 270 -20.66 25.55 6.44
C ASP A 270 -20.23 24.11 6.78
N THR A 271 -19.02 23.98 7.33
CA THR A 271 -18.48 22.67 7.73
C THR A 271 -19.26 22.00 8.87
N GLU A 272 -20.07 22.75 9.63
CA GLU A 272 -20.91 22.19 10.70
C GLU A 272 -22.12 21.49 10.10
N ALA A 273 -22.81 22.17 9.17
CA ALA A 273 -23.93 21.59 8.43
C ALA A 273 -23.50 20.35 7.63
N VAL A 274 -22.36 20.40 6.93
CA VAL A 274 -21.81 19.23 6.21
C VAL A 274 -21.54 18.06 7.16
N ALA A 275 -20.92 18.33 8.31
CA ALA A 275 -20.60 17.29 9.28
C ALA A 275 -21.87 16.63 9.85
N LEU A 276 -22.95 17.41 10.01
CA LEU A 276 -24.25 16.90 10.44
C LEU A 276 -24.92 16.07 9.36
N GLU A 277 -24.98 16.54 8.10
CA GLU A 277 -25.59 15.82 6.97
C GLU A 277 -24.89 14.50 6.63
N LEU A 278 -23.58 14.42 6.89
CA LEU A 278 -22.74 13.25 6.61
C LEU A 278 -22.41 12.41 7.86
N GLU A 279 -23.04 12.72 9.00
CA GLU A 279 -22.87 11.99 10.27
C GLU A 279 -21.38 11.82 10.66
N MET A 280 -20.60 12.89 10.49
CA MET A 280 -19.17 12.89 10.74
C MET A 280 -18.86 12.94 12.24
N ASP A 281 -17.90 12.13 12.67
CA ASP A 281 -17.29 12.28 13.98
C ASP A 281 -16.42 13.55 14.08
N ALA A 282 -16.05 13.93 15.30
CA ALA A 282 -15.27 15.14 15.57
C ALA A 282 -13.92 15.15 14.83
N GLU A 283 -13.33 13.98 14.62
CA GLU A 283 -12.07 13.80 13.92
C GLU A 283 -12.19 14.07 12.42
N THR A 284 -13.18 13.47 11.78
CA THR A 284 -13.50 13.64 10.36
C THR A 284 -13.91 15.09 10.09
N LYS A 285 -14.67 15.69 11.00
CA LYS A 285 -15.05 17.11 10.93
C LYS A 285 -13.84 18.04 11.00
N ALA A 286 -12.85 17.75 11.84
CA ALA A 286 -11.61 18.51 11.86
C ALA A 286 -10.83 18.36 10.54
N ALA A 287 -10.81 17.15 9.97
CA ALA A 287 -10.23 16.89 8.66
C ALA A 287 -10.96 17.66 7.54
N LEU A 288 -12.30 17.73 7.58
CA LEU A 288 -13.11 18.53 6.66
C LEU A 288 -12.71 20.01 6.71
N LYS A 289 -12.60 20.60 7.91
CA LYS A 289 -12.16 22.00 8.08
C LYS A 289 -10.76 22.23 7.50
N ALA A 290 -9.84 21.30 7.72
CA ALA A 290 -8.49 21.38 7.16
C ALA A 290 -8.49 21.27 5.62
N CYS A 291 -9.28 20.35 5.06
CA CYS A 291 -9.47 20.21 3.61
C CYS A 291 -10.05 21.49 3.01
N TRP A 292 -11.07 22.05 3.65
CA TRP A 292 -11.71 23.30 3.25
C TRP A 292 -10.69 24.43 3.16
N LYS A 293 -9.91 24.66 4.23
CA LYS A 293 -8.88 25.71 4.25
C LYS A 293 -7.85 25.54 3.12
N ARG A 294 -7.46 24.30 2.80
CA ARG A 294 -6.54 24.00 1.70
C ARG A 294 -7.17 24.25 0.32
N MET A 295 -8.45 23.88 0.14
CA MET A 295 -9.17 24.11 -1.11
C MET A 295 -9.41 25.60 -1.34
N ALA A 296 -9.88 26.33 -0.33
CA ALA A 296 -10.11 27.77 -0.38
C ALA A 296 -8.83 28.54 -0.76
N LYS A 297 -7.69 28.22 -0.14
CA LYS A 297 -6.41 28.84 -0.51
C LYS A 297 -6.06 28.60 -1.98
N GLY A 298 -6.28 27.38 -2.49
CA GLY A 298 -6.00 27.06 -3.90
C GLY A 298 -6.93 27.77 -4.89
N LEU A 299 -8.08 28.24 -4.44
CA LEU A 299 -9.06 28.99 -5.25
C LEU A 299 -8.80 30.51 -5.22
N GLU A 300 -8.21 31.04 -4.16
CA GLU A 300 -7.85 32.47 -4.04
C GLU A 300 -6.62 32.87 -4.87
N VAL A 301 -5.69 31.93 -5.14
CA VAL A 301 -4.47 32.22 -5.95
C VAL A 301 -4.78 32.53 -7.42
N GLU A 302 -6.01 32.31 -7.90
CA GLU A 302 -6.42 32.74 -9.26
C GLU A 302 -6.55 34.27 -9.42
N MET A 303 -6.40 35.08 -8.35
CA MET A 303 -6.46 36.54 -8.45
C MET A 303 -5.12 37.27 -8.60
N GLU A 304 -3.98 36.62 -8.36
CA GLU A 304 -2.68 37.22 -8.67
C GLU A 304 -1.83 36.24 -9.46
N PRO A 305 -1.53 36.52 -10.75
CA PRO A 305 -0.53 35.76 -11.45
C PRO A 305 0.81 35.96 -10.74
N ASP A 306 1.39 34.86 -10.26
CA ASP A 306 2.74 34.82 -9.68
C ASP A 306 3.67 35.66 -10.56
N LYS A 307 4.15 36.79 -10.00
CA LYS A 307 5.23 37.55 -10.60
C LYS A 307 6.44 36.62 -10.66
N SER A 308 6.69 36.10 -11.85
CA SER A 308 7.89 35.36 -12.19
C SER A 308 9.09 36.13 -11.66
N VAL A 309 9.87 35.50 -10.77
CA VAL A 309 11.18 35.98 -10.34
C VAL A 309 12.10 35.90 -11.57
N LYS A 310 12.08 36.96 -12.37
CA LYS A 310 13.23 37.45 -13.11
C LYS A 310 13.73 38.68 -12.36
N GLU A 311 15.05 38.76 -12.27
CA GLU A 311 15.86 39.81 -11.62
C GLU A 311 16.20 39.56 -10.16
N LEU A 312 17.23 38.72 -9.96
CA LEU A 312 18.45 39.10 -9.22
C LEU A 312 19.65 38.45 -9.92
#